data_AF-A0A0F9FZ20-F1
#
_entry.id   AF-A0A0F9FZ20-F1
#
_cell.length_a   1.000
_cell.length_b   1.000
_cell.length_c   1.000
_cell.angle_alpha   90.00
_cell.angle_beta   90.00
_cell.angle_gamma   90.00
#
_symmetry.space_group_name_H-M   'P 1'
#
loop_
_entity.id
_entity.type
_entity.pdbx_description
1 polymer ?
#
loop_
_entity_poly.entity_id
_entity_poly.type
_entity_poly.pdbx_seq_one_letter_code
_entity_poly.pdbx_strand_id
1 'polypeptide(L)'
;MTPKILIIAGCSQKKLPHPAPAIELNQGQLFRSIKRIAFQNNFDLKILSGKYGLLEPNQVIAPYNQKIKTKADIRRIQNLIKNKINKIWRSYDLIITIMGKRYVEVLRPYLDSKFYVVFDRRGIGGYLSQVSHFSKLQTSQLLQSIIRFQIIECAEYLWSYWDFAIVDRYTDPNRPHTCTNCYFQKDNSCSFSEMYPHLYQKHIRDYHIILNSSKKNTQPQVSNKLNFSHNTTLDFFLGKKDH
;
A
#
# COMPACT_ATOMS: atom_id res chain seq x y z
N MET A 1 -4.78 -8.95 19.02
CA MET A 1 -3.38 -8.56 18.79
C MET A 1 -3.35 -7.25 18.01
N THR A 2 -2.34 -6.40 18.19
CA THR A 2 -2.15 -5.20 17.35
C THR A 2 -1.56 -5.60 16.01
N PRO A 3 -2.06 -5.07 14.87
CA PRO A 3 -1.55 -5.46 13.57
C PRO A 3 -0.09 -5.06 13.41
N LYS A 4 0.73 -5.98 12.90
CA LYS A 4 2.12 -5.72 12.59
C LYS A 4 2.25 -5.19 11.17
N ILE A 5 2.66 -3.93 11.05
CA ILE A 5 2.65 -3.18 9.79
C ILE A 5 4.09 -2.89 9.35
N LEU A 6 4.37 -3.12 8.06
CA LEU A 6 5.64 -2.82 7.41
C LEU A 6 5.45 -1.77 6.32
N ILE A 7 6.35 -0.79 6.25
CA ILE A 7 6.57 0.01 5.05
C ILE A 7 7.80 -0.50 4.32
N ILE A 8 7.68 -0.76 3.01
CA ILE A 8 8.81 -0.95 2.10
C ILE A 8 8.97 0.34 1.28
N ALA A 9 10.10 1.01 1.48
CA ALA A 9 10.45 2.23 0.75
C ALA A 9 11.53 1.96 -0.30
N GLY A 10 11.46 2.63 -1.44
CA GLY A 10 12.56 2.61 -2.42
C GLY A 10 13.77 3.39 -1.90
N CYS A 11 14.98 2.92 -2.20
CA CYS A 11 16.20 3.67 -1.88
C CYS A 11 16.23 5.04 -2.61
N SER A 12 16.85 6.05 -1.99
CA SER A 12 16.96 7.38 -2.56
C SER A 12 18.19 7.54 -3.46
N GLN A 13 18.11 8.48 -4.42
CA GLN A 13 19.27 8.88 -5.21
C GLN A 13 20.30 9.60 -4.33
N LYS A 14 19.87 10.62 -3.57
CA LYS A 14 20.72 11.33 -2.61
C LYS A 14 21.09 10.40 -1.45
N LYS A 15 22.37 10.29 -1.15
CA LYS A 15 22.91 9.48 -0.05
C LYS A 15 24.01 10.22 0.72
N LEU A 16 24.32 9.78 1.94
CA LEU A 16 25.54 10.22 2.63
C LEU A 16 26.80 9.78 1.85
N PRO A 17 27.92 10.51 1.94
CA PRO A 17 29.15 10.20 1.21
C PRO A 17 30.00 9.09 1.83
N HIS A 18 29.57 8.52 2.97
CA HIS A 18 30.30 7.50 3.75
C HIS A 18 29.37 6.33 4.09
N PRO A 19 29.92 5.14 4.41
CA PRO A 19 29.13 4.02 4.90
C PRO A 19 28.33 4.40 6.13
N ALA A 20 27.06 4.03 6.14
CA ALA A 20 26.13 4.33 7.23
C ALA A 20 24.99 3.29 7.25
N PRO A 21 24.23 3.17 8.35
CA PRO A 21 22.98 2.42 8.38
C PRO A 21 22.08 2.80 7.19
N ALA A 22 21.41 1.85 6.55
CA ALA A 22 20.58 2.11 5.37
C ALA A 22 19.51 3.20 5.62
N ILE A 23 18.95 3.27 6.84
CA ILE A 23 17.98 4.30 7.23
C ILE A 23 18.56 5.72 7.35
N GLU A 24 19.87 5.84 7.53
CA GLU A 24 20.59 7.11 7.59
C GLU A 24 21.25 7.44 6.26
N LEU A 25 21.77 6.43 5.56
CA LEU A 25 22.40 6.61 4.26
C LEU A 25 21.43 7.25 3.26
N ASN A 26 20.14 6.90 3.29
CA ASN A 26 19.15 7.41 2.33
C ASN A 26 18.67 8.83 2.72
N GLN A 27 19.04 9.81 1.90
CA GLN A 27 18.84 11.25 2.15
C GLN A 27 17.85 11.90 1.17
N GLY A 28 17.00 11.12 0.49
CA GLY A 28 15.94 11.64 -0.37
C GLY A 28 14.77 12.22 0.44
N GLN A 29 14.13 13.28 -0.06
CA GLN A 29 13.00 13.91 0.62
C GLN A 29 11.84 12.94 0.85
N LEU A 30 11.44 12.18 -0.19
CA LEU A 30 10.40 11.17 -0.05
C LEU A 30 10.76 10.12 1.02
N PHE A 31 12.00 9.64 1.02
CA PHE A 31 12.47 8.66 2.00
C PHE A 31 12.40 9.21 3.43
N ARG A 32 12.83 10.46 3.66
CA ARG A 32 12.71 11.11 4.97
C ARG A 32 11.26 11.23 5.44
N SER A 33 10.34 11.60 4.55
CA SER A 33 8.91 11.66 4.88
C SER A 33 8.35 10.29 5.23
N ILE A 34 8.71 9.24 4.47
CA ILE A 34 8.30 7.87 4.78
C ILE A 34 8.87 7.41 6.13
N LYS A 35 10.16 7.68 6.39
CA LYS A 35 10.80 7.38 7.68
C LYS A 35 10.06 8.04 8.84
N ARG A 36 9.63 9.29 8.68
CA ARG A 36 8.82 10.00 9.68
C ARG A 36 7.48 9.31 9.92
N ILE A 37 6.75 8.95 8.86
CA ILE A 37 5.48 8.22 8.98
C ILE A 37 5.68 6.90 9.72
N ALA A 38 6.71 6.12 9.35
CA ALA A 38 7.02 4.85 9.98
C ALA A 38 7.27 5.03 11.48
N PHE A 39 8.12 6.00 11.85
CA PHE A 39 8.43 6.30 13.25
C PHE A 39 7.21 6.77 14.04
N GLN A 40 6.44 7.74 13.53
CA GLN A 40 5.27 8.30 14.22
C GLN A 40 4.17 7.26 14.49
N ASN A 41 4.07 6.23 13.65
CA ASN A 41 3.03 5.21 13.75
C ASN A 41 3.55 3.87 14.29
N ASN A 42 4.82 3.80 14.72
CA ASN A 42 5.47 2.57 15.16
C ASN A 42 5.36 1.43 14.12
N PHE A 43 5.52 1.78 12.84
CA PHE A 43 5.58 0.80 11.75
C PHE A 43 7.03 0.40 11.50
N ASP A 44 7.23 -0.87 11.15
CA ASP A 44 8.53 -1.32 10.69
C ASP A 44 8.83 -0.70 9.32
N LEU A 45 10.11 -0.50 9.01
CA LEU A 45 10.58 0.05 7.75
C LEU A 45 11.63 -0.88 7.15
N LYS A 46 11.54 -1.18 5.86
CA LYS A 46 12.61 -1.81 5.08
C LYS A 46 12.89 -1.03 3.81
N ILE A 47 14.12 -1.12 3.31
CA ILE A 47 14.56 -0.35 2.14
C ILE A 47 14.80 -1.29 0.97
N LEU A 48 14.09 -1.09 -0.14
CA LEU A 48 14.36 -1.78 -1.39
C LEU A 48 15.43 -1.02 -2.19
N SER A 49 16.63 -1.61 -2.23
CA SER A 49 17.80 -1.12 -2.94
C SER A 49 17.92 -1.73 -4.33
N GLY A 50 18.19 -0.88 -5.32
CA GLY A 50 18.56 -1.32 -6.66
C GLY A 50 19.86 -2.13 -6.72
N LYS A 51 20.76 -1.99 -5.73
CA LYS A 51 22.03 -2.73 -5.65
C LYS A 51 21.89 -3.98 -4.77
N TYR A 52 21.46 -3.78 -3.53
CA TYR A 52 21.53 -4.78 -2.45
C TYR A 52 20.22 -5.56 -2.22
N GLY A 53 19.15 -5.27 -2.97
CA GLY A 53 17.84 -5.83 -2.70
C GLY A 53 17.24 -5.27 -1.42
N LEU A 54 16.63 -6.12 -0.59
CA LEU A 54 15.91 -5.67 0.60
C LEU A 54 16.84 -5.56 1.81
N LEU A 55 16.91 -4.36 2.37
CA LEU A 55 17.80 -3.98 3.47
C LEU A 55 17.03 -3.76 4.77
N GLU A 56 17.67 -4.14 5.87
CA GLU A 56 17.25 -3.72 7.21
C GLU A 56 17.66 -2.26 7.47
N PRO A 57 16.91 -1.49 8.29
CA PRO A 57 17.24 -0.11 8.64
C PRO A 57 18.67 0.09 9.15
N ASN A 58 19.12 -0.80 10.03
CA ASN A 58 20.41 -0.76 10.71
C ASN A 58 21.55 -1.36 9.88
N GLN A 59 21.26 -1.93 8.70
CA GLN A 59 22.30 -2.54 7.88
C GLN A 59 23.24 -1.46 7.34
N VAL A 60 24.50 -1.48 7.76
CA VAL A 60 25.53 -0.55 7.28
C VAL A 60 25.91 -0.92 5.85
N ILE A 61 25.82 0.04 4.94
CA ILE A 61 26.21 -0.14 3.53
C ILE A 61 26.97 1.09 3.02
N ALA A 62 27.89 0.87 2.07
CA ALA A 62 28.58 1.95 1.37
C ALA A 62 27.65 2.69 0.39
N PRO A 63 27.87 4.01 0.14
CA PRO A 63 27.15 4.76 -0.87
C PRO A 63 27.30 4.14 -2.26
N TYR A 64 26.26 4.29 -3.09
CA TYR A 64 26.21 3.72 -4.43
C TYR A 64 25.28 4.51 -5.36
N ASN A 65 25.57 4.44 -6.65
CA ASN A 65 24.76 5.04 -7.72
C ASN A 65 24.25 3.97 -8.70
N GLN A 66 23.30 3.14 -8.24
CA GLN A 66 22.68 2.10 -9.06
C GLN A 66 21.17 2.26 -9.05
N LYS A 67 20.59 2.43 -10.24
CA LYS A 67 19.14 2.52 -10.49
C LYS A 67 18.66 1.25 -11.16
N ILE A 68 17.40 0.89 -10.96
CA ILE A 68 16.72 -0.18 -11.70
C ILE A 68 16.32 0.38 -13.06
N LYS A 69 16.96 -0.06 -14.14
CA LYS A 69 16.68 0.44 -15.49
C LYS A 69 16.06 -0.63 -16.39
N THR A 70 16.52 -1.87 -16.24
CA THR A 70 16.22 -2.96 -17.17
C THR A 70 15.38 -4.07 -16.53
N LYS A 71 14.78 -4.93 -17.36
CA LYS A 71 14.15 -6.18 -16.89
C LYS A 71 15.16 -7.14 -16.25
N ALA A 72 16.43 -7.09 -16.66
CA ALA A 72 17.49 -7.88 -16.06
C ALA A 72 17.79 -7.42 -14.62
N ASP A 73 17.80 -6.10 -14.37
CA ASP A 73 17.92 -5.55 -13.01
C ASP A 73 16.79 -6.04 -12.11
N ILE A 74 15.54 -6.00 -12.62
CA ILE A 74 14.36 -6.46 -11.90
C ILE A 74 14.51 -7.93 -11.51
N ARG A 75 14.84 -8.80 -12.47
CA ARG A 75 15.02 -10.24 -12.22
C ARG A 75 16.15 -10.53 -11.23
N ARG A 76 17.28 -9.83 -11.36
CA ARG A 76 18.40 -9.95 -10.41
C ARG A 76 17.95 -9.59 -8.98
N ILE A 77 17.24 -8.48 -8.82
CA ILE A 77 16.78 -8.04 -7.49
C ILE A 77 15.71 -8.99 -6.95
N GLN A 78 14.79 -9.48 -7.80
CA GLN A 78 13.81 -10.50 -7.41
C GLN A 78 14.48 -11.74 -6.82
N ASN A 79 15.56 -12.22 -7.44
CA ASN A 79 16.34 -13.35 -6.90
C ASN A 79 16.97 -13.01 -5.55
N LEU A 80 17.52 -11.80 -5.37
CA LEU A 80 18.10 -11.36 -4.10
C LEU A 80 17.09 -11.30 -2.96
N ILE A 81 15.83 -10.98 -3.24
CA ILE A 81 14.81 -10.77 -2.20
C ILE A 81 13.90 -11.98 -1.94
N LYS A 82 13.93 -13.01 -2.80
CA LYS A 82 13.00 -14.17 -2.77
C LYS A 82 12.81 -14.77 -1.37
N ASN A 83 13.89 -14.99 -0.64
CA ASN A 83 13.81 -15.58 0.70
C ASN A 83 13.38 -14.56 1.76
N LYS A 84 13.79 -13.29 1.61
CA LYS A 84 13.46 -12.22 2.56
C LYS A 84 11.98 -11.85 2.51
N ILE A 85 11.41 -11.76 1.31
CA ILE A 85 10.01 -11.39 1.12
C ILE A 85 9.05 -12.45 1.67
N ASN A 86 9.40 -13.73 1.55
CA ASN A 86 8.63 -14.84 2.14
C ASN A 86 8.60 -14.81 3.67
N LYS A 87 9.68 -14.35 4.32
CA LYS A 87 9.72 -14.14 5.77
C LYS A 87 8.83 -12.96 6.16
N ILE A 88 8.94 -11.86 5.44
CA ILE A 88 8.10 -10.67 5.63
C ILE A 88 6.62 -11.01 5.51
N TRP A 89 6.22 -11.73 4.46
CA TRP A 89 4.83 -12.10 4.26
C TRP A 89 4.22 -12.85 5.47
N ARG A 90 5.01 -13.68 6.15
CA ARG A 90 4.58 -14.39 7.36
C ARG A 90 4.56 -13.50 8.61
N SER A 91 5.46 -12.52 8.69
CA SER A 91 5.66 -11.71 9.89
C SER A 91 4.81 -10.45 9.97
N TYR A 92 4.12 -10.06 8.90
CA TYR A 92 3.35 -8.82 8.84
C TYR A 92 1.91 -9.08 8.41
N ASP A 93 0.99 -8.28 8.94
CA ASP A 93 -0.42 -8.28 8.58
C ASP A 93 -0.68 -7.37 7.37
N LEU A 94 0.06 -6.25 7.31
CA LEU A 94 -0.05 -5.22 6.29
C LEU A 94 1.34 -4.77 5.82
N ILE A 95 1.51 -4.70 4.50
CA ILE A 95 2.76 -4.27 3.85
C ILE A 95 2.43 -3.10 2.91
N ILE A 96 2.89 -1.91 3.28
CA ILE A 96 2.69 -0.68 2.52
C ILE A 96 3.92 -0.46 1.65
N THR A 97 3.75 -0.29 0.34
CA THR A 97 4.87 -0.01 -0.56
C THR A 97 4.78 1.41 -1.09
N ILE A 98 5.81 2.22 -0.85
CA ILE A 98 5.87 3.62 -1.30
C ILE A 98 7.18 3.80 -2.09
N MET A 99 7.09 3.67 -3.41
CA MET A 99 8.24 3.71 -4.31
C MET A 99 7.80 3.90 -5.76
N GLY A 100 8.74 4.29 -6.64
CA GLY A 100 8.45 4.43 -8.06
C GLY A 100 8.18 3.10 -8.77
N LYS A 101 7.46 3.18 -9.90
CA LYS A 101 6.98 2.05 -10.72
C LYS A 101 7.99 0.90 -10.89
N ARG A 102 9.23 1.21 -11.29
CA ARG A 102 10.29 0.20 -11.52
C ARG A 102 10.68 -0.59 -10.27
N TYR A 103 10.59 0.03 -9.10
CA TYR A 103 10.84 -0.67 -7.84
C TYR A 103 9.65 -1.55 -7.46
N VAL A 104 8.41 -1.10 -7.74
CA VAL A 104 7.22 -1.95 -7.55
C VAL A 104 7.26 -3.18 -8.46
N GLU A 105 7.76 -3.06 -9.70
CA GLU A 105 7.93 -4.19 -10.62
C GLU A 105 8.79 -5.33 -10.03
N VAL A 106 9.73 -5.02 -9.13
CA VAL A 106 10.51 -6.04 -8.39
C VAL A 106 9.61 -6.83 -7.45
N LEU A 107 8.68 -6.19 -6.76
CA LEU A 107 7.77 -6.82 -5.82
C LEU A 107 6.60 -7.54 -6.50
N ARG A 108 6.35 -7.26 -7.79
CA ARG A 108 5.20 -7.78 -8.56
C ARG A 108 4.87 -9.25 -8.32
N PRO A 109 5.83 -10.21 -8.36
CA PRO A 109 5.52 -11.63 -8.17
C PRO A 109 5.02 -12.00 -6.77
N TYR A 110 5.16 -11.09 -5.80
CA TYR A 110 4.83 -11.30 -4.39
C TYR A 110 3.66 -10.44 -3.93
N LEU A 111 3.13 -9.57 -4.80
CA LEU A 111 2.00 -8.72 -4.46
C LEU A 111 0.76 -9.59 -4.31
N ASP A 112 0.18 -9.56 -3.13
CA ASP A 112 -1.04 -10.27 -2.79
C ASP A 112 -1.92 -9.39 -1.90
N SER A 113 -2.85 -10.02 -1.20
CA SER A 113 -3.73 -9.35 -0.26
C SER A 113 -2.98 -8.58 0.86
N LYS A 114 -1.74 -8.88 1.22
CA LYS A 114 -1.06 -8.10 2.26
C LYS A 114 -0.45 -6.79 1.77
N PHE A 115 -0.36 -6.58 0.45
CA PHE A 115 0.36 -5.44 -0.13
C PHE A 115 -0.56 -4.27 -0.52
N TYR A 116 -0.17 -3.07 -0.11
CA TYR A 116 -0.81 -1.80 -0.42
C TYR A 116 0.16 -0.91 -1.16
N VAL A 117 -0.08 -0.73 -2.46
CA VAL A 117 0.81 0.05 -3.33
C VAL A 117 0.34 1.49 -3.39
N VAL A 118 1.06 2.39 -2.72
CA VAL A 118 0.84 3.82 -2.89
C VAL A 118 1.41 4.22 -4.24
N PHE A 119 0.54 4.71 -5.13
CA PHE A 119 0.89 5.11 -6.49
C PHE A 119 0.35 6.52 -6.80
N ASP A 120 1.14 7.30 -7.54
CA ASP A 120 0.72 8.59 -8.08
C ASP A 120 1.37 8.83 -9.46
N ARG A 121 0.56 9.17 -10.47
CA ARG A 121 0.99 9.38 -11.86
C ARG A 121 1.97 10.54 -12.00
N ARG A 122 1.93 11.52 -11.09
CA ARG A 122 2.84 12.68 -11.07
C ARG A 122 4.25 12.32 -10.60
N GLY A 123 4.50 11.06 -10.22
CA GLY A 123 5.80 10.60 -9.78
C GLY A 123 6.18 11.17 -8.41
N ILE A 124 7.44 11.63 -8.27
CA ILE A 124 8.00 12.02 -6.96
C ILE A 124 7.20 13.12 -6.26
N GLY A 125 6.71 14.11 -6.99
CA GLY A 125 5.87 15.19 -6.44
C GLY A 125 4.53 14.67 -5.92
N GLY A 126 3.92 13.74 -6.64
CA GLY A 126 2.70 13.06 -6.23
C GLY A 126 2.90 12.24 -4.95
N TYR A 127 3.95 11.41 -4.89
CA TYR A 127 4.29 10.68 -3.67
C TYR A 127 4.52 11.61 -2.48
N LEU A 128 5.21 12.74 -2.68
CA LEU A 128 5.45 13.75 -1.65
C LEU A 128 4.14 14.37 -1.14
N SER A 129 3.18 14.63 -2.04
CA SER A 129 1.84 15.10 -1.68
C SER A 129 1.10 14.07 -0.81
N GLN A 130 1.09 12.79 -1.21
CA GLN A 130 0.45 11.72 -0.45
C GLN A 130 1.08 11.54 0.94
N VAL A 131 2.41 11.44 1.04
CA VAL A 131 3.07 11.27 2.35
C VAL A 131 2.95 12.51 3.24
N SER A 132 2.87 13.71 2.65
CA SER A 132 2.60 14.94 3.41
C SER A 132 1.20 14.89 4.03
N HIS A 133 0.19 14.48 3.26
CA HIS A 133 -1.16 14.25 3.77
C HIS A 133 -1.17 13.19 4.88
N PHE A 134 -0.55 12.03 4.63
CA PHE A 134 -0.44 10.93 5.59
C PHE A 134 0.19 11.34 6.92
N SER A 135 1.21 12.20 6.90
CA SER A 135 1.91 12.65 8.10
C SER A 135 1.06 13.49 9.07
N LYS A 136 -0.11 13.96 8.62
CA LYS A 136 -1.07 14.75 9.41
C LYS A 136 -2.20 13.91 10.01
N LEU A 137 -2.29 12.64 9.60
CA LEU A 137 -3.37 11.74 10.00
C LEU A 137 -2.99 10.95 11.24
N GLN A 138 -3.99 10.63 12.05
CA GLN A 138 -3.83 9.58 13.06
C GLN A 138 -3.63 8.22 12.37
N THR A 139 -3.01 7.26 13.06
CA THR A 139 -2.70 5.93 12.50
C THR A 139 -3.91 5.27 11.85
N SER A 140 -5.09 5.36 12.48
CA SER A 140 -6.34 4.80 11.95
C SER A 140 -6.77 5.45 10.63
N GLN A 141 -6.77 6.78 10.59
CA GLN A 141 -7.09 7.58 9.40
C GLN A 141 -6.05 7.37 8.28
N LEU A 142 -4.78 7.27 8.64
CA LEU A 142 -3.69 6.94 7.71
C LEU A 142 -3.96 5.60 7.04
N LEU A 143 -4.24 4.56 7.82
CA LEU A 143 -4.48 3.23 7.29
C LEU A 143 -5.75 3.21 6.43
N GLN A 144 -6.82 3.91 6.82
CA GLN A 144 -8.02 4.06 5.98
C GLN A 144 -7.69 4.74 4.64
N SER A 145 -6.88 5.81 4.68
CA SER A 145 -6.41 6.49 3.48
C SER A 145 -5.54 5.60 2.59
N ILE A 146 -4.73 4.71 3.17
CA ILE A 146 -3.89 3.76 2.44
C ILE A 146 -4.72 2.63 1.83
N ILE A 147 -5.73 2.11 2.54
CA ILE A 147 -6.62 1.06 2.00
C ILE A 147 -7.32 1.51 0.73
N ARG A 148 -7.62 2.82 0.60
CA ARG A 148 -8.18 3.39 -0.64
C ARG A 148 -7.25 3.24 -1.85
N PHE A 149 -5.95 3.01 -1.67
CA PHE A 149 -5.02 2.67 -2.77
C PHE A 149 -5.09 1.20 -3.18
N GLN A 150 -5.83 0.37 -2.44
CA GLN A 150 -6.09 -1.00 -2.82
C GLN A 150 -7.43 -1.14 -3.55
N ILE A 151 -8.42 -0.31 -3.20
CA ILE A 151 -9.64 -0.08 -3.98
C ILE A 151 -9.26 0.78 -5.18
N ILE A 152 -8.46 0.21 -6.07
CA ILE A 152 -8.32 0.77 -7.38
C ILE A 152 -9.37 0.07 -8.24
N GLU A 153 -10.44 0.82 -8.44
CA GLU A 153 -11.55 0.55 -9.34
C GLU A 153 -11.01 0.08 -10.69
N CYS A 154 -11.55 -0.99 -11.25
CA CYS A 154 -11.53 -1.12 -12.69
C CYS A 154 -12.70 -0.33 -13.24
N ALA A 155 -12.40 0.82 -13.83
CA ALA A 155 -13.39 1.69 -14.44
C ALA A 155 -14.33 0.91 -15.39
N GLU A 156 -13.81 -0.03 -16.17
CA GLU A 156 -14.62 -0.83 -17.11
C GLU A 156 -15.68 -1.71 -16.44
N TYR A 157 -15.42 -2.30 -15.26
CA TYR A 157 -16.40 -3.16 -14.59
C TYR A 157 -17.48 -2.34 -13.88
N LEU A 158 -17.10 -1.25 -13.21
CA LEU A 158 -18.03 -0.45 -12.42
C LEU A 158 -18.95 0.41 -13.28
N TRP A 159 -18.52 0.86 -14.46
CA TRP A 159 -19.38 1.57 -15.42
C TRP A 159 -20.59 0.76 -15.89
N SER A 160 -20.49 -0.57 -15.89
CA SER A 160 -21.55 -1.46 -16.37
C SER A 160 -22.55 -1.94 -15.30
N TYR A 161 -22.24 -1.77 -14.01
CA TYR A 161 -23.01 -2.37 -12.91
C TYR A 161 -23.61 -1.37 -11.91
N TRP A 162 -23.16 -0.11 -11.88
CA TRP A 162 -23.59 0.87 -10.88
C TRP A 162 -23.90 2.23 -11.50
N ASP A 163 -25.14 2.70 -11.34
CA ASP A 163 -25.55 4.07 -11.61
C ASP A 163 -25.21 4.94 -10.39
N PHE A 164 -23.97 5.40 -10.25
CA PHE A 164 -23.45 5.94 -8.97
C PHE A 164 -22.81 7.34 -9.08
N ALA A 165 -23.62 8.37 -8.81
CA ALA A 165 -23.21 9.75 -8.51
C ALA A 165 -22.45 9.94 -7.17
N ILE A 166 -22.08 8.86 -6.48
CA ILE A 166 -21.35 8.90 -5.19
C ILE A 166 -19.84 8.64 -5.38
N VAL A 167 -19.45 7.92 -6.44
CA VAL A 167 -18.06 7.54 -6.72
C VAL A 167 -17.32 8.65 -7.48
N ASP A 168 -18.02 9.36 -8.36
CA ASP A 168 -17.48 10.40 -9.24
C ASP A 168 -16.89 11.62 -8.49
N ARG A 169 -17.25 11.80 -7.21
CA ARG A 169 -16.74 12.90 -6.36
C ARG A 169 -15.39 12.63 -5.70
N TYR A 170 -14.81 11.43 -5.84
CA TYR A 170 -13.57 11.04 -5.14
C TYR A 170 -12.47 10.47 -6.06
N THR A 171 -12.64 10.53 -7.37
CA THR A 171 -11.65 10.06 -8.33
C THR A 171 -10.50 11.07 -8.45
N ASP A 172 -9.43 10.88 -7.67
CA ASP A 172 -8.18 11.62 -7.87
C ASP A 172 -7.60 11.24 -9.25
N PRO A 173 -7.54 12.15 -10.25
CA PRO A 173 -7.09 11.82 -11.61
C PRO A 173 -5.62 11.39 -11.67
N ASN A 174 -4.87 11.64 -10.59
CA ASN A 174 -3.48 11.23 -10.45
C ASN A 174 -3.33 9.80 -9.92
N ARG A 175 -4.42 9.16 -9.48
CA ARG A 175 -4.43 7.74 -9.12
C ARG A 175 -4.71 6.89 -10.37
N PRO A 176 -4.29 5.62 -10.39
CA PRO A 176 -4.70 4.74 -11.47
C PRO A 176 -6.21 4.48 -11.36
N HIS A 177 -6.90 4.41 -12.50
CA HIS A 177 -8.32 4.03 -12.59
C HIS A 177 -8.49 2.54 -12.98
N THR A 178 -7.44 1.75 -12.74
CA THR A 178 -7.38 0.32 -13.04
C THR A 178 -6.64 -0.38 -11.91
N CYS A 179 -7.15 -1.53 -11.46
CA CYS A 179 -6.64 -2.18 -10.26
C CYS A 179 -5.12 -2.40 -10.30
N THR A 180 -4.45 -2.59 -9.14
CA THR A 180 -2.99 -2.88 -9.10
C THR A 180 -2.62 -3.98 -10.10
N ASN A 181 -3.47 -5.00 -10.23
CA ASN A 181 -3.25 -6.05 -11.21
C ASN A 181 -3.24 -5.50 -12.64
N CYS A 182 -4.26 -4.72 -13.04
CA CYS A 182 -4.43 -4.23 -14.41
C CYS A 182 -3.55 -3.01 -14.74
N TYR A 183 -3.01 -2.31 -13.74
CA TYR A 183 -1.98 -1.28 -13.93
C TYR A 183 -0.58 -1.91 -14.21
N PHE A 184 -0.31 -3.10 -13.68
CA PHE A 184 1.02 -3.75 -13.75
C PHE A 184 1.07 -5.02 -14.63
N GLN A 185 -0.06 -5.66 -14.91
CA GLN A 185 -0.24 -6.67 -15.95
C GLN A 185 -0.64 -5.92 -17.22
N LYS A 186 0.17 -6.04 -18.27
CA LYS A 186 -0.12 -5.45 -19.59
C LYS A 186 -1.18 -6.25 -20.37
N ASP A 187 -1.84 -7.20 -19.72
CA ASP A 187 -2.78 -8.11 -20.37
C ASP A 187 -4.16 -7.43 -20.38
N ASN A 188 -4.74 -7.30 -21.57
CA ASN A 188 -6.02 -6.62 -21.82
C ASN A 188 -7.24 -7.33 -21.20
N SER A 189 -7.05 -8.37 -20.39
CA SER A 189 -8.11 -9.14 -19.75
C SER A 189 -8.06 -8.95 -18.24
N CYS A 190 -8.69 -7.90 -17.76
CA CYS A 190 -8.84 -7.66 -16.33
C CYS A 190 -10.05 -8.45 -15.80
N SER A 191 -9.85 -9.58 -15.11
CA SER A 191 -10.95 -10.35 -14.48
C SER A 191 -11.44 -9.72 -13.18
N PHE A 192 -11.58 -8.39 -13.14
CA PHE A 192 -11.96 -7.66 -11.93
C PHE A 192 -13.29 -8.15 -11.35
N SER A 193 -14.24 -8.56 -12.20
CA SER A 193 -15.50 -9.19 -11.79
C SER A 193 -15.30 -10.39 -10.86
N GLU A 194 -14.37 -11.28 -11.21
CA GLU A 194 -14.01 -12.48 -10.45
C GLU A 194 -13.21 -12.13 -9.19
N MET A 195 -12.37 -11.08 -9.26
CA MET A 195 -11.56 -10.64 -8.12
C MET A 195 -12.33 -9.82 -7.09
N TYR A 196 -13.39 -9.12 -7.52
CA TYR A 196 -14.07 -8.10 -6.71
C TYR A 196 -14.63 -8.64 -5.38
N PRO A 197 -15.33 -9.80 -5.33
CA PRO A 197 -15.81 -10.35 -4.06
C PRO A 197 -14.67 -10.58 -3.06
N HIS A 198 -13.53 -11.08 -3.52
CA HIS A 198 -12.36 -11.31 -2.68
C HIS A 198 -11.70 -10.00 -2.21
N LEU A 199 -11.63 -8.99 -3.08
CA LEU A 199 -11.14 -7.65 -2.73
C LEU A 199 -12.06 -6.94 -1.73
N TYR A 200 -13.38 -7.11 -1.86
CA TYR A 200 -14.37 -6.55 -0.95
C TYR A 200 -14.35 -7.22 0.43
N GLN A 201 -14.37 -8.56 0.49
CA GLN A 201 -14.23 -9.30 1.76
C GLN A 201 -12.92 -8.95 2.47
N LYS A 202 -11.85 -8.77 1.70
CA LYS A 202 -10.58 -8.29 2.20
C LYS A 202 -10.68 -6.87 2.75
N HIS A 203 -11.28 -5.93 2.01
CA HIS A 203 -11.49 -4.56 2.48
C HIS A 203 -12.21 -4.53 3.84
N ILE A 204 -13.25 -5.35 4.00
CA ILE A 204 -13.95 -5.51 5.29
C ILE A 204 -13.00 -6.04 6.37
N ARG A 205 -12.25 -7.11 6.10
CA ARG A 205 -11.25 -7.67 7.02
C ARG A 205 -10.24 -6.60 7.46
N ASP A 206 -9.68 -5.85 6.52
CA ASP A 206 -8.67 -4.84 6.81
C ASP A 206 -9.26 -3.65 7.58
N TYR A 207 -10.49 -3.25 7.25
CA TYR A 207 -11.23 -2.25 7.99
C TYR A 207 -11.41 -2.67 9.46
N HIS A 208 -11.74 -3.94 9.73
CA HIS A 208 -11.76 -4.47 11.09
C HIS A 208 -10.39 -4.47 11.76
N ILE A 209 -9.31 -4.79 11.03
CA ILE A 209 -7.93 -4.67 11.54
C ILE A 209 -7.65 -3.23 11.98
N ILE A 210 -8.03 -2.24 11.18
CA ILE A 210 -7.85 -0.81 11.49
C ILE A 210 -8.69 -0.40 12.70
N LEU A 211 -9.97 -0.75 12.73
CA LEU A 211 -10.85 -0.40 13.86
C LEU A 211 -10.31 -0.97 15.18
N ASN A 212 -9.79 -2.19 15.16
CA ASN A 212 -9.18 -2.83 16.33
C ASN A 212 -7.85 -2.17 16.74
N SER A 213 -7.10 -1.60 15.80
CA SER A 213 -5.92 -0.77 16.11
C SER A 213 -6.28 0.60 16.70
N SER A 214 -7.48 1.13 16.40
CA SER A 214 -7.95 2.44 16.85
C SER A 214 -8.46 2.43 18.29
N LYS A 215 -9.15 1.36 18.69
CA LYS A 215 -9.78 1.22 20.02
C LYS A 215 -8.81 1.16 21.20
N LYS A 216 -7.49 1.04 20.96
CA LYS A 216 -6.46 1.07 22.02
C LYS A 216 -5.80 2.43 22.21
N ASN A 217 -6.06 3.41 21.35
CA ASN A 217 -5.56 4.78 21.50
C ASN A 217 -6.57 5.74 22.14
N THR A 218 -7.73 5.24 22.58
CA THR A 218 -8.77 6.07 23.20
C THR A 218 -9.51 5.33 24.32
N GLN A 219 -9.33 5.82 25.54
CA GLN A 219 -10.32 5.82 26.62
C GLN A 219 -10.28 7.19 27.32
N PRO A 220 -11.40 7.75 27.78
CA PRO A 220 -12.48 8.27 26.93
C PRO A 220 -12.85 9.73 27.27
N GLN A 221 -13.38 10.49 26.30
CA GLN A 221 -14.37 11.54 26.60
C GLN A 221 -15.56 11.43 25.63
N VAL A 222 -16.63 10.89 26.22
CA VAL A 222 -18.08 11.00 26.01
C VAL A 222 -18.66 11.72 24.78
N SER A 223 -19.64 11.02 24.17
CA SER A 223 -20.80 11.45 23.35
C SER A 223 -20.53 11.95 21.91
N ASN A 224 -21.33 11.68 20.87
CA ASN A 224 -22.72 11.22 20.77
C ASN A 224 -22.96 10.51 19.42
N LYS A 225 -23.90 9.55 19.43
CA LYS A 225 -24.75 9.02 18.35
C LYS A 225 -24.20 8.97 16.91
N LEU A 226 -24.04 7.74 16.40
CA LEU A 226 -24.38 7.38 15.02
C LEU A 226 -24.82 5.91 15.00
N ASN A 227 -26.14 5.71 15.02
CA ASN A 227 -26.76 4.43 14.73
C ASN A 227 -26.69 4.21 13.21
N PHE A 228 -25.98 3.17 12.77
CA PHE A 228 -26.17 2.62 11.43
C PHE A 228 -26.89 1.28 11.58
N SER A 229 -28.10 1.22 11.04
CA SER A 229 -28.90 0.01 10.94
C SER A 229 -28.19 -1.01 10.06
N HIS A 230 -27.57 -2.01 10.69
CA HIS A 230 -27.33 -3.30 10.05
C HIS A 230 -28.70 -3.93 9.80
N ASN A 231 -29.13 -4.10 8.54
CA ASN A 231 -30.04 -5.18 8.06
C ASN A 231 -30.62 -4.92 6.64
N THR A 232 -29.81 -4.58 5.63
CA THR A 232 -30.35 -4.54 4.25
C THR A 232 -29.46 -5.12 3.16
N THR A 233 -28.23 -5.55 3.47
CA THR A 233 -27.31 -6.02 2.40
C THR A 233 -27.12 -7.53 2.38
N LEU A 234 -27.57 -8.30 3.38
CA LEU A 234 -27.40 -9.75 3.41
C LEU A 234 -28.53 -10.50 2.65
N ASP A 235 -29.75 -9.96 2.66
CA ASP A 235 -30.90 -10.62 2.04
C ASP A 235 -30.90 -10.55 0.51
N PHE A 236 -30.14 -9.63 -0.09
CA PHE A 236 -30.01 -9.55 -1.54
C PHE A 236 -29.04 -10.60 -2.13
N PHE A 237 -28.16 -11.20 -1.30
CA PHE A 237 -27.12 -12.13 -1.75
C PHE A 237 -27.53 -13.61 -1.65
N LEU A 238 -28.56 -13.95 -0.89
CA LEU A 238 -29.10 -15.31 -0.82
C LEU A 238 -30.37 -15.36 -1.64
N GLY A 239 -30.22 -15.59 -2.95
CA GLY A 239 -31.32 -15.66 -3.91
C GLY A 239 -32.41 -16.63 -3.47
N LYS A 240 -33.48 -16.11 -2.85
CA LYS A 240 -34.77 -16.76 -2.81
C LYS A 240 -35.46 -16.47 -4.14
N LYS A 241 -35.43 -17.46 -5.03
CA LYS A 241 -36.47 -17.62 -6.05
C LYS A 241 -37.66 -18.24 -5.33
N ASP A 242 -38.68 -17.44 -5.09
CA ASP A 242 -40.00 -17.98 -4.77
C ASP A 242 -40.95 -17.65 -5.93
N HIS A 243 -41.58 -18.74 -6.37
CA HIS A 243 -42.52 -19.03 -7.45
C HIS A 243 -43.41 -17.93 -8.02
#